data_AF-A0A166D5Q1-F1
#
_entry.id   AF-A0A166D5Q1-F1
#
_cell.length_a   1.000
_cell.length_b   1.000
_cell.length_c   1.000
_cell.angle_alpha   90.00
_cell.angle_beta   90.00
_cell.angle_gamma   90.00
#
_symmetry.space_group_name_H-M   'P 1'
#
loop_
_entity.id
_entity.type
_entity.pdbx_description
1 polymer ?
#
loop_
_entity_poly.entity_id
_entity_poly.type
_entity_poly.pdbx_seq_one_letter_code
_entity_poly.pdbx_strand_id
1 'polypeptide(L)'
;PFTSPDADIVLKTSDNVEFKVFSRILSEASPFFATMFTLPSPPSSSSTIDIPEESNLIDLLLRFIYPIPDPPIRSLSTLDALIATSIKYDLSGPLHTLRSLLLSPQFTSSDPFRLFCIAVRHSLSPEITLIIPHTFTLSLLEMPLTPSLHHISAHSFYRLLRLHQRRSSLAKEIIHSARANFKCPGCNATHLVNGGSSVYPSAWWNDWESRAFEELDKRPGTGVVFSPGFVARSAKA
;
A
#
# COMPACT_ATOMS: atom_id res chain seq x y z
N PRO A 1 -4.56 -28.50 -12.53
CA PRO A 1 -3.65 -28.83 -11.40
C PRO A 1 -4.50 -29.44 -10.27
N PHE A 2 -3.90 -30.14 -9.30
CA PHE A 2 -4.65 -30.74 -8.16
C PHE A 2 -5.73 -31.76 -8.57
N THR A 3 -5.35 -32.75 -9.38
CA THR A 3 -6.25 -33.84 -9.83
C THR A 3 -5.71 -35.23 -9.46
N SER A 4 -4.83 -35.31 -8.46
CA SER A 4 -4.18 -36.57 -8.08
C SER A 4 -5.22 -37.61 -7.65
N PRO A 5 -5.15 -38.86 -8.13
CA PRO A 5 -6.03 -39.92 -7.65
C PRO A 5 -5.75 -40.31 -6.20
N ASP A 6 -4.54 -40.06 -5.70
CA ASP A 6 -4.10 -40.41 -4.34
C ASP A 6 -4.53 -39.39 -3.28
N ALA A 7 -5.13 -38.27 -3.70
CA ALA A 7 -5.63 -37.25 -2.79
C ALA A 7 -6.79 -37.80 -1.94
N ASP A 8 -6.79 -37.46 -0.65
CA ASP A 8 -7.74 -37.93 0.35
C ASP A 8 -8.88 -36.93 0.63
N ILE A 9 -8.75 -35.69 0.15
CA ILE A 9 -9.76 -34.64 0.27
C ILE A 9 -10.07 -34.01 -1.10
N VAL A 10 -11.33 -33.64 -1.28
CA VAL A 10 -11.78 -32.80 -2.39
C VAL A 10 -12.24 -31.45 -1.83
N LEU A 11 -11.62 -30.35 -2.24
CA LEU A 11 -12.17 -29.02 -2.00
C LEU A 11 -13.08 -28.65 -3.17
N LYS A 12 -14.34 -28.34 -2.88
CA LYS A 12 -15.31 -27.92 -3.88
C LYS A 12 -15.59 -26.43 -3.74
N THR A 13 -15.29 -25.66 -4.78
CA THR A 13 -15.47 -24.20 -4.77
C THR A 13 -16.91 -23.78 -5.09
N SER A 14 -17.23 -22.51 -4.87
CA SER A 14 -18.59 -21.98 -5.08
C SER A 14 -19.06 -22.06 -6.54
N ASP A 15 -18.13 -22.06 -7.48
CA ASP A 15 -18.36 -22.30 -8.91
C ASP A 15 -18.33 -23.79 -9.31
N ASN A 16 -18.45 -24.69 -8.33
CA ASN A 16 -18.50 -26.16 -8.47
C ASN A 16 -17.24 -26.79 -9.09
N VAL A 17 -16.07 -26.15 -8.96
CA VAL A 17 -14.80 -26.76 -9.36
C VAL A 17 -14.25 -27.57 -8.20
N GLU A 18 -13.77 -28.77 -8.51
CA GLU A 18 -13.21 -29.70 -7.52
C GLU A 18 -11.68 -29.73 -7.59
N PHE A 19 -11.03 -29.51 -6.46
CA PHE A 19 -9.59 -29.63 -6.28
C PHE A 19 -9.28 -30.83 -5.40
N LYS A 20 -8.57 -31.82 -5.95
CA LYS A 20 -8.10 -33.00 -5.24
C LYS A 20 -6.78 -32.69 -4.54
N VAL A 21 -6.81 -32.68 -3.21
CA VAL A 21 -5.71 -32.23 -2.35
C VAL A 21 -5.45 -33.22 -1.22
N PHE A 22 -4.23 -33.18 -0.69
CA PHE A 22 -3.82 -33.95 0.48
C PHE A 22 -4.13 -33.20 1.77
N SER A 23 -4.92 -33.82 2.64
CA SER A 23 -5.26 -33.32 3.98
C SER A 23 -4.01 -32.96 4.77
N ARG A 24 -2.98 -33.82 4.72
CA ARG A 24 -1.73 -33.62 5.46
C ARG A 24 -1.04 -32.31 5.08
N ILE A 25 -0.98 -31.98 3.80
CA ILE A 25 -0.34 -30.75 3.32
C ILE A 25 -1.12 -29.53 3.82
N LEU A 26 -2.44 -29.56 3.73
CA LEU A 26 -3.28 -28.46 4.21
C LEU A 26 -3.19 -28.29 5.74
N SER A 27 -3.18 -29.38 6.50
CA SER A 27 -3.02 -29.34 7.96
C SER A 27 -1.69 -28.74 8.40
N GLU A 28 -0.60 -29.06 7.71
CA GLU A 28 0.72 -28.47 8.03
C GLU A 28 0.78 -26.98 7.68
N ALA A 29 0.08 -26.57 6.62
CA ALA A 29 0.06 -25.17 6.18
C ALA A 29 -0.92 -24.30 6.98
N SER A 30 -1.95 -24.88 7.58
CA SER A 30 -3.08 -24.18 8.18
C SER A 30 -3.57 -24.87 9.46
N PRO A 31 -3.43 -24.21 10.63
CA PRO A 31 -4.04 -24.67 11.87
C PRO A 31 -5.57 -24.77 11.78
N PHE A 32 -6.21 -23.93 10.96
CA PHE A 32 -7.64 -24.02 10.68
C PHE A 32 -8.00 -25.37 10.06
N PHE A 33 -7.32 -25.78 8.99
CA PHE A 33 -7.59 -27.06 8.34
C PHE A 33 -7.19 -28.25 9.23
N ALA A 34 -6.06 -28.12 9.95
CA ALA A 34 -5.64 -29.14 10.92
C ALA A 34 -6.74 -29.40 11.96
N THR A 35 -7.33 -28.34 12.50
CA THR A 35 -8.44 -28.46 13.47
C THR A 35 -9.69 -29.01 12.81
N MET A 36 -10.07 -28.49 11.63
CA MET A 36 -11.26 -28.92 10.90
C MET A 36 -11.26 -30.43 10.63
N PHE A 37 -10.12 -31.00 10.23
CA PHE A 37 -10.03 -32.44 9.93
C PHE A 37 -10.05 -33.34 11.17
N THR A 38 -9.90 -32.79 12.38
CA THR A 38 -10.06 -33.56 13.63
C THR A 38 -11.51 -33.65 14.10
N LEU A 39 -12.40 -32.83 13.55
CA LEU A 39 -13.80 -32.79 13.98
C LEU A 39 -14.54 -34.07 13.54
N PRO A 40 -15.45 -34.62 14.38
CA PRO A 40 -16.27 -35.75 14.00
C PRO A 40 -17.14 -35.40 12.79
N SER A 41 -16.87 -36.02 11.65
CA SER A 41 -17.69 -35.84 10.45
C SER A 41 -18.90 -36.76 10.50
N PRO A 42 -20.11 -36.33 10.06
CA PRO A 42 -21.27 -37.20 9.99
C PRO A 42 -20.99 -38.43 9.11
N PRO A 43 -21.54 -39.60 9.44
CA PRO A 43 -21.18 -40.90 8.83
C PRO A 43 -21.42 -41.00 7.32
N SER A 44 -22.13 -40.04 6.72
CA SER A 44 -22.46 -39.95 5.30
C SER A 44 -21.73 -38.81 4.57
N SER A 45 -20.76 -38.15 5.20
CA SER A 45 -19.97 -37.11 4.54
C SER A 45 -18.92 -37.75 3.63
N SER A 46 -19.08 -37.56 2.33
CA SER A 46 -17.97 -37.67 1.37
C SER A 46 -16.81 -36.78 1.86
N SER A 47 -15.56 -37.15 1.57
CA SER A 47 -14.34 -36.34 1.85
C SER A 47 -14.27 -35.00 1.07
N THR A 48 -15.43 -34.48 0.69
CA THR A 48 -15.64 -33.24 -0.05
C THR A 48 -15.95 -32.12 0.93
N ILE A 49 -15.22 -31.01 0.80
CA ILE A 49 -15.37 -29.82 1.64
C ILE A 49 -15.77 -28.67 0.74
N ASP A 50 -16.97 -28.14 0.98
CA ASP A 50 -17.47 -26.97 0.27
C ASP A 50 -16.79 -25.69 0.79
N ILE A 51 -16.25 -24.90 -0.13
CA ILE A 51 -15.54 -23.65 0.13
C ILE A 51 -16.26 -22.53 -0.65
N PRO A 52 -16.56 -21.38 -0.01
CA PRO A 52 -17.33 -20.31 -0.65
C PRO A 52 -16.52 -19.49 -1.68
N GLU A 53 -15.19 -19.59 -1.67
CA GLU A 53 -14.30 -18.93 -2.62
C GLU A 53 -14.39 -19.54 -4.03
N GLU A 54 -14.13 -18.72 -5.05
CA GLU A 54 -14.08 -19.15 -6.45
C GLU A 54 -12.83 -19.98 -6.76
N SER A 55 -12.94 -20.85 -7.76
CA SER A 55 -11.85 -21.72 -8.24
C SER A 55 -10.55 -20.99 -8.55
N ASN A 56 -10.62 -19.83 -9.20
CA ASN A 56 -9.44 -19.03 -9.56
C ASN A 56 -8.63 -18.61 -8.32
N LEU A 57 -9.30 -18.29 -7.22
CA LEU A 57 -8.64 -17.86 -5.99
C LEU A 57 -8.01 -19.04 -5.26
N ILE A 58 -8.73 -20.17 -5.19
CA ILE A 58 -8.26 -21.39 -4.55
C ILE A 58 -7.10 -22.02 -5.32
N ASP A 59 -7.11 -22.03 -6.66
CA ASP A 59 -5.96 -22.47 -7.45
C ASP A 59 -4.68 -21.70 -7.08
N LEU A 60 -4.76 -20.36 -7.07
CA LEU A 60 -3.63 -19.51 -6.71
C LEU A 60 -3.14 -19.79 -5.29
N LEU A 61 -4.07 -19.91 -4.33
CA LEU A 61 -3.75 -20.15 -2.93
C LEU A 61 -3.08 -21.52 -2.73
N LEU A 62 -3.63 -22.57 -3.34
CA LEU A 62 -3.06 -23.93 -3.27
C LEU A 62 -1.66 -23.97 -3.86
N ARG A 63 -1.36 -23.17 -4.89
CA ARG A 63 -0.01 -23.09 -5.46
C ARG A 63 1.02 -22.46 -4.52
N PHE A 64 0.63 -21.60 -3.59
CA PHE A 64 1.51 -21.12 -2.51
C PHE A 64 1.71 -22.15 -1.39
N ILE A 65 0.80 -23.11 -1.26
CA ILE A 65 0.83 -24.15 -0.21
C ILE A 65 1.66 -25.36 -0.66
N TYR A 66 1.48 -25.77 -1.92
CA TYR A 66 2.14 -26.93 -2.48
C TYR A 66 3.56 -26.60 -2.94
N PRO A 67 4.48 -27.59 -2.98
CA PRO A 67 5.85 -27.41 -3.41
C PRO A 67 5.96 -27.25 -4.94
N ILE A 68 5.35 -26.19 -5.45
CA ILE A 68 5.33 -25.80 -6.86
C ILE A 68 5.62 -24.29 -6.98
N PRO A 69 6.00 -23.79 -8.16
CA PRO A 69 6.32 -22.38 -8.32
C PRO A 69 5.13 -21.46 -8.03
N ASP A 70 5.40 -20.44 -7.20
CA ASP A 70 4.44 -19.39 -6.86
C ASP A 70 3.81 -18.77 -8.11
N PRO A 71 2.48 -18.56 -8.12
CA PRO A 71 1.82 -17.94 -9.24
C PRO A 71 2.13 -16.43 -9.31
N PRO A 72 2.25 -15.86 -10.53
CA PRO A 72 2.39 -14.42 -10.67
C PRO A 72 1.08 -13.70 -10.32
N ILE A 73 1.11 -12.80 -9.32
CA ILE A 73 -0.04 -11.94 -8.98
C ILE A 73 0.15 -10.56 -9.59
N ARG A 74 -0.78 -10.17 -10.47
CA ARG A 74 -0.70 -8.92 -11.24
C ARG A 74 -1.75 -7.87 -10.86
N SER A 75 -2.75 -8.24 -10.05
CA SER A 75 -3.82 -7.34 -9.66
C SER A 75 -3.88 -7.15 -8.16
N LEU A 76 -4.08 -5.91 -7.72
CA LEU A 76 -4.37 -5.59 -6.33
C LEU A 76 -5.68 -6.21 -5.84
N SER A 77 -6.69 -6.43 -6.70
CA SER A 77 -7.91 -7.12 -6.29
C SER A 77 -7.67 -8.59 -5.94
N THR A 78 -6.87 -9.28 -6.76
CA THR A 78 -6.48 -10.67 -6.52
C THR A 78 -5.59 -10.79 -5.30
N LEU A 79 -4.61 -9.90 -5.15
CA LEU A 79 -3.74 -9.86 -3.98
C LEU A 79 -4.55 -9.64 -2.69
N ASP A 80 -5.50 -8.71 -2.73
CA ASP A 80 -6.38 -8.43 -1.62
C ASP A 80 -7.22 -9.66 -1.22
N ALA A 81 -7.88 -10.29 -2.19
CA ALA A 81 -8.66 -11.51 -1.96
C ALA A 81 -7.78 -12.62 -1.38
N LEU A 82 -6.56 -12.80 -1.89
CA LEU A 82 -5.62 -13.80 -1.37
C LEU A 82 -5.18 -13.52 0.07
N ILE A 83 -4.92 -12.26 0.43
CA ILE A 83 -4.60 -11.87 1.82
C ILE A 83 -5.80 -12.17 2.72
N ALA A 84 -7.01 -11.78 2.30
CA ALA A 84 -8.24 -12.02 3.06
C ALA A 84 -8.46 -13.51 3.32
N THR A 85 -8.34 -14.33 2.28
CA THR A 85 -8.52 -15.78 2.35
C THR A 85 -7.40 -16.46 3.13
N SER A 86 -6.16 -15.96 3.02
CA SER A 86 -5.03 -16.47 3.82
C SER A 86 -5.25 -16.21 5.31
N ILE A 87 -5.79 -15.05 5.69
CA ILE A 87 -6.15 -14.75 7.08
C ILE A 87 -7.33 -15.64 7.52
N LYS A 88 -8.37 -15.77 6.68
CA LYS A 88 -9.57 -16.59 6.97
C LYS A 88 -9.21 -18.04 7.28
N TYR A 89 -8.28 -18.63 6.52
CA TYR A 89 -7.84 -20.01 6.67
C TYR A 89 -6.55 -20.16 7.46
N ASP A 90 -6.08 -19.12 8.15
CA ASP A 90 -4.87 -19.14 8.98
C ASP A 90 -3.62 -19.69 8.26
N LEU A 91 -3.42 -19.25 7.02
CA LEU A 91 -2.33 -19.65 6.13
C LEU A 91 -1.13 -18.70 6.29
N SER A 92 -0.34 -18.90 7.35
CA SER A 92 0.78 -18.02 7.72
C SER A 92 1.87 -17.93 6.64
N GLY A 93 2.22 -19.05 6.00
CA GLY A 93 3.23 -19.12 4.94
C GLY A 93 2.84 -18.28 3.71
N PRO A 94 1.71 -18.60 3.03
CA PRO A 94 1.19 -17.78 1.94
C PRO A 94 1.02 -16.31 2.32
N LEU A 95 0.48 -16.02 3.51
CA LEU A 95 0.29 -14.65 3.98
C LEU A 95 1.61 -13.87 4.05
N HIS A 96 2.70 -14.48 4.54
CA HIS A 96 4.01 -13.84 4.58
C HIS A 96 4.50 -13.45 3.18
N THR A 97 4.41 -14.35 2.21
CA THR A 97 4.80 -14.09 0.81
C THR A 97 3.94 -12.98 0.19
N LEU A 98 2.63 -13.01 0.41
CA LEU A 98 1.70 -12.00 -0.11
C LEU A 98 1.95 -10.62 0.50
N ARG A 99 2.34 -10.53 1.78
CA ARG A 99 2.72 -9.26 2.43
C ARG A 99 3.99 -8.67 1.84
N SER A 100 5.00 -9.50 1.54
CA SER A 100 6.19 -9.05 0.81
C SER A 100 5.83 -8.54 -0.59
N LEU A 101 4.94 -9.26 -1.28
CA LEU A 101 4.47 -8.87 -2.60
C LEU A 101 3.67 -7.55 -2.57
N LEU A 102 2.89 -7.29 -1.52
CA LEU A 102 2.17 -6.02 -1.31
C LEU A 102 3.13 -4.82 -1.36
N LEU A 103 4.34 -4.96 -0.81
CA LEU A 103 5.36 -3.91 -0.76
C LEU A 103 6.23 -3.82 -2.01
N SER A 104 6.00 -4.68 -3.01
CA SER A 104 6.80 -4.70 -4.22
C SER A 104 6.62 -3.42 -5.06
N PRO A 105 7.66 -2.99 -5.81
CA PRO A 105 7.63 -1.77 -6.62
C PRO A 105 6.47 -1.69 -7.61
N GLN A 106 6.01 -2.84 -8.11
CA GLN A 106 4.87 -2.93 -9.03
C GLN A 106 3.57 -2.38 -8.44
N PHE A 107 3.35 -2.52 -7.14
CA PHE A 107 2.13 -2.06 -6.47
C PHE A 107 2.31 -0.71 -5.78
N THR A 108 3.46 -0.50 -5.13
CA THR A 108 3.76 0.77 -4.45
C THR A 108 3.83 1.95 -5.41
N SER A 109 4.22 1.72 -6.67
CA SER A 109 4.27 2.78 -7.69
C SER A 109 2.95 2.96 -8.44
N SER A 110 2.10 1.92 -8.49
CA SER A 110 0.87 1.94 -9.29
C SER A 110 -0.28 2.63 -8.57
N ASP A 111 -0.57 2.24 -7.33
CA ASP A 111 -1.69 2.79 -6.55
C ASP A 111 -1.40 2.73 -5.04
N PRO A 112 -0.60 3.68 -4.52
CA PRO A 112 -0.24 3.70 -3.11
C PRO A 112 -1.45 3.85 -2.17
N PHE A 113 -2.52 4.52 -2.63
CA PHE A 113 -3.70 4.75 -1.80
C PHE A 113 -4.51 3.48 -1.61
N ARG A 114 -4.78 2.75 -2.70
CA ARG A 114 -5.45 1.45 -2.61
C ARG A 114 -4.63 0.46 -1.79
N LEU A 115 -3.30 0.50 -1.91
CA LEU A 115 -2.39 -0.30 -1.11
C LEU A 115 -2.55 -0.01 0.39
N PHE A 116 -2.61 1.27 0.75
CA PHE A 116 -2.89 1.70 2.12
C PHE A 116 -4.25 1.19 2.60
N CYS A 117 -5.30 1.27 1.78
CA CYS A 117 -6.63 0.76 2.12
C CYS A 117 -6.61 -0.76 2.41
N ILE A 118 -5.92 -1.55 1.57
CA ILE A 118 -5.78 -3.00 1.77
C ILE A 118 -5.04 -3.30 3.08
N ALA A 119 -3.93 -2.62 3.33
CA ALA A 119 -3.14 -2.81 4.54
C ALA A 119 -3.93 -2.46 5.82
N VAL A 120 -4.70 -1.37 5.79
CA VAL A 120 -5.56 -0.96 6.91
C VAL A 120 -6.67 -1.98 7.16
N ARG A 121 -7.36 -2.44 6.11
CA ARG A 121 -8.47 -3.40 6.27
C ARG A 121 -8.01 -4.71 6.91
N HIS A 122 -6.84 -5.19 6.50
CA HIS A 122 -6.25 -6.42 7.02
C HIS A 122 -5.38 -6.22 8.26
N SER A 123 -5.39 -5.03 8.86
CA SER A 123 -4.63 -4.68 10.07
C SER A 123 -3.11 -4.95 9.96
N LEU A 124 -2.55 -4.79 8.76
CA LEU A 124 -1.15 -5.00 8.41
C LEU A 124 -0.27 -3.82 8.85
N SER A 125 -0.14 -3.66 10.17
CA SER A 125 0.53 -2.52 10.80
C SER A 125 1.96 -2.22 10.31
N PRO A 126 2.87 -3.20 10.16
CA PRO A 126 4.22 -2.89 9.69
C PRO A 126 4.26 -2.52 8.20
N GLU A 127 3.33 -3.02 7.39
CA GLU A 127 3.20 -2.60 5.99
C GLU A 127 2.67 -1.18 5.88
N ILE A 128 1.73 -0.78 6.74
CA ILE A 128 1.16 0.58 6.74
C ILE A 128 2.26 1.64 6.88
N THR A 129 3.22 1.44 7.78
CA THR A 129 4.32 2.41 7.99
C THR A 129 5.23 2.54 6.76
N LEU A 130 5.40 1.44 6.02
CA LEU A 130 6.20 1.41 4.78
C LEU A 130 5.43 2.00 3.59
N ILE A 131 4.10 1.92 3.58
CA ILE A 131 3.25 2.44 2.49
C ILE A 131 3.02 3.94 2.62
N ILE A 132 2.87 4.47 3.84
CA ILE A 132 2.59 5.90 4.09
C ILE A 132 3.50 6.85 3.28
N PRO A 133 4.84 6.67 3.23
CA PRO A 133 5.72 7.52 2.43
C PRO A 133 5.32 7.65 0.96
N HIS A 134 4.83 6.56 0.35
CA HIS A 134 4.40 6.56 -1.05
C HIS A 134 3.12 7.38 -1.26
N THR A 135 2.27 7.46 -0.24
CA THR A 135 1.04 8.28 -0.31
C THR A 135 1.30 9.78 -0.36
N PHE A 136 2.47 10.27 0.09
CA PHE A 136 2.78 11.71 0.08
C PHE A 136 2.94 12.32 -1.31
N THR A 137 3.04 11.47 -2.34
CA THR A 137 3.02 11.89 -3.75
C THR A 137 1.60 12.14 -4.28
N LEU A 138 0.58 11.81 -3.49
CA LEU A 138 -0.83 11.87 -3.89
C LEU A 138 -1.51 13.09 -3.30
N SER A 139 -2.44 13.67 -4.06
CA SER A 139 -3.33 14.73 -3.61
C SER A 139 -4.62 14.12 -3.09
N LEU A 140 -4.65 13.73 -1.81
CA LEU A 140 -5.72 12.88 -1.24
C LEU A 140 -7.13 13.44 -1.42
N LEU A 141 -7.30 14.76 -1.47
CA LEU A 141 -8.60 15.42 -1.63
C LEU A 141 -9.05 15.56 -3.10
N GLU A 142 -8.12 15.48 -4.04
CA GLU A 142 -8.39 15.57 -5.48
C GLU A 142 -8.50 14.17 -6.13
N MET A 143 -8.30 13.10 -5.35
CA MET A 143 -8.40 11.73 -5.84
C MET A 143 -9.85 11.33 -6.13
N PRO A 144 -10.09 10.51 -7.17
CA PRO A 144 -11.41 9.94 -7.39
C PRO A 144 -11.80 9.03 -6.22
N LEU A 145 -13.09 9.02 -5.88
CA LEU A 145 -13.64 8.11 -4.90
C LEU A 145 -13.53 6.67 -5.44
N THR A 146 -12.68 5.88 -4.82
CA THR A 146 -12.49 4.47 -5.19
C THR A 146 -13.31 3.55 -4.28
N PRO A 147 -13.78 2.39 -4.76
CA PRO A 147 -14.51 1.43 -3.93
C PRO A 147 -13.66 0.89 -2.75
N SER A 148 -12.33 1.02 -2.82
CA SER A 148 -11.43 0.71 -1.70
C SER A 148 -11.66 1.61 -0.48
N LEU A 149 -12.22 2.81 -0.67
CA LEU A 149 -12.58 3.72 0.42
C LEU A 149 -13.75 3.21 1.27
N HIS A 150 -14.68 2.45 0.71
CA HIS A 150 -15.84 1.91 1.44
C HIS A 150 -15.44 0.99 2.60
N HIS A 151 -14.24 0.43 2.53
CA HIS A 151 -13.77 -0.62 3.42
C HIS A 151 -12.79 -0.11 4.48
N ILE A 152 -12.52 1.20 4.53
CA ILE A 152 -11.68 1.82 5.56
C ILE A 152 -12.53 2.65 6.51
N SER A 153 -12.13 2.68 7.79
CA SER A 153 -12.79 3.56 8.75
C SER A 153 -12.48 5.03 8.44
N ALA A 154 -13.45 5.91 8.70
CA ALA A 154 -13.24 7.35 8.65
C ALA A 154 -12.09 7.79 9.56
N HIS A 155 -11.89 7.08 10.68
CA HIS A 155 -10.77 7.32 11.59
C HIS A 155 -9.40 7.07 10.91
N SER A 156 -9.23 5.96 10.21
CA SER A 156 -7.98 5.63 9.51
C SER A 156 -7.68 6.63 8.40
N PHE A 157 -8.70 7.04 7.64
CA PHE A 157 -8.55 8.06 6.61
C PHE A 157 -8.21 9.43 7.21
N TYR A 158 -8.91 9.84 8.27
CA TYR A 158 -8.64 11.09 8.97
C TYR A 158 -7.22 11.15 9.54
N ARG A 159 -6.71 10.03 10.05
CA ARG A 159 -5.31 9.92 10.50
C ARG A 159 -4.33 10.15 9.36
N LEU A 160 -4.58 9.58 8.18
CA LEU A 160 -3.75 9.81 7.00
C LEU A 160 -3.76 11.29 6.59
N LEU A 161 -4.94 11.93 6.56
CA LEU A 161 -5.07 13.35 6.27
C LEU A 161 -4.31 14.24 7.28
N ARG A 162 -4.44 13.95 8.58
CA ARG A 162 -3.68 14.64 9.64
C ARG A 162 -2.17 14.50 9.45
N LEU A 163 -1.70 13.31 9.05
CA LEU A 163 -0.28 13.09 8.77
C LEU A 163 0.20 13.91 7.57
N HIS A 164 -0.60 13.97 6.50
CA HIS A 164 -0.32 14.81 5.33
C HIS A 164 -0.24 16.30 5.69
N GLN A 165 -1.24 16.81 6.41
CA GLN A 165 -1.27 18.19 6.88
C GLN A 165 -0.08 18.52 7.79
N ARG A 166 0.19 17.67 8.79
CA ARG A 166 1.31 17.89 9.71
C ARG A 166 2.65 17.92 8.97
N ARG A 167 2.83 17.02 8.00
CA ARG A 167 4.04 16.97 7.18
C ARG A 167 4.17 18.22 6.30
N SER A 168 3.09 18.68 5.66
CA SER A 168 3.07 19.94 4.91
C SER A 168 3.50 21.12 5.79
N SER A 169 2.89 21.28 6.98
CA SER A 169 3.24 22.36 7.90
C SER A 169 4.71 22.34 8.30
N LEU A 170 5.24 21.18 8.70
CA LEU A 170 6.66 21.05 9.07
C LEU A 170 7.60 21.33 7.88
N ALA A 171 7.26 20.88 6.67
CA ALA A 171 8.05 21.17 5.49
C ALA A 171 8.08 22.68 5.18
N LYS A 172 6.94 23.36 5.31
CA LYS A 172 6.84 24.82 5.14
C LYS A 172 7.66 25.58 6.19
N GLU A 173 7.59 25.16 7.46
CA GLU A 173 8.42 25.74 8.54
C GLU A 173 9.93 25.60 8.25
N ILE A 174 10.36 24.45 7.74
CA ILE A 174 11.76 24.22 7.36
C ILE A 174 12.16 25.14 6.19
N ILE A 175 11.33 25.25 5.15
CA ILE A 175 11.62 26.13 4.00
C ILE A 175 11.67 27.60 4.45
N HIS A 176 10.71 28.01 5.27
CA HIS A 176 10.63 29.38 5.77
C HIS A 176 11.80 29.75 6.69
N SER A 177 12.24 28.84 7.56
CA SER A 177 13.43 29.07 8.39
C SER A 177 14.72 29.04 7.59
N ALA A 178 14.80 28.21 6.54
CA ALA A 178 15.94 28.19 5.61
C ALA A 178 16.13 29.53 4.88
N ARG A 179 15.06 30.30 4.67
CA ARG A 179 15.09 31.65 4.09
C ARG A 179 16.09 32.58 4.78
N ALA A 180 16.16 32.53 6.12
CA ALA A 180 17.07 33.38 6.90
C ALA A 180 18.55 33.01 6.70
N ASN A 181 18.83 31.76 6.33
CA ASN A 181 20.17 31.21 6.18
C ASN A 181 20.64 31.10 4.72
N PHE A 182 19.73 31.23 3.76
CA PHE A 182 20.05 31.09 2.34
C PHE A 182 20.68 32.36 1.78
N LYS A 183 22.00 32.33 1.59
CA LYS A 183 22.74 33.33 0.82
C LYS A 183 22.87 32.83 -0.61
N CYS A 184 22.07 33.37 -1.52
CA CYS A 184 22.18 33.03 -2.95
C CYS A 184 23.55 33.52 -3.49
N PRO A 185 24.46 32.64 -3.91
CA PRO A 185 25.82 33.03 -4.30
C PRO A 185 25.89 33.91 -5.57
N GLY A 186 24.84 33.90 -6.39
CA GLY A 186 24.76 34.66 -7.65
C GLY A 186 23.65 35.73 -7.68
N CYS A 187 22.90 35.92 -6.60
CA CYS A 187 21.84 36.93 -6.55
C CYS A 187 22.43 38.23 -6.00
N ASN A 188 22.59 39.22 -6.88
CA ASN A 188 23.18 40.52 -6.57
C ASN A 188 22.24 41.45 -5.75
N ALA A 189 21.49 40.89 -4.78
CA ALA A 189 20.50 41.63 -4.00
C ALA A 189 21.02 41.95 -2.58
N THR A 190 22.14 42.66 -2.49
CA THR A 190 22.43 43.48 -1.30
C THR A 190 21.80 44.85 -1.49
N HIS A 191 20.50 44.99 -1.20
CA HIS A 191 19.94 46.32 -0.98
C HIS A 191 20.22 46.71 0.48
N LEU A 192 21.20 47.58 0.68
CA LEU A 192 21.38 48.30 1.94
C LEU A 192 20.19 49.22 2.14
N VAL A 193 19.27 48.87 3.04
CA VAL A 193 18.27 49.81 3.55
C VAL A 193 18.70 50.19 4.97
N ASN A 194 19.14 51.44 5.14
CA ASN A 194 19.38 52.09 6.44
C ASN A 194 20.19 51.29 7.47
N GLY A 195 21.47 51.06 7.20
CA GLY A 195 22.44 50.71 8.25
C GLY A 195 22.35 49.29 8.82
N GLY A 196 21.49 48.42 8.28
CA GLY A 196 21.45 46.99 8.57
C GLY A 196 21.45 46.18 7.28
N SER A 197 22.30 45.16 7.19
CA SER A 197 22.36 44.25 6.04
C SER A 197 21.15 43.32 6.01
N SER A 198 20.02 43.79 5.49
CA SER A 198 18.86 42.93 5.22
C SER A 198 19.07 42.17 3.91
N VAL A 199 19.27 40.85 4.00
CA VAL A 199 19.32 39.96 2.83
C VAL A 199 17.88 39.67 2.42
N TYR A 200 17.37 40.42 1.44
CA TYR A 200 16.09 40.08 0.83
C TYR A 200 16.31 38.91 -0.13
N PRO A 201 15.52 37.82 -0.02
CA PRO A 201 15.56 36.79 -1.03
C PRO A 201 15.16 37.39 -2.38
N SER A 202 15.92 37.05 -3.41
CA SER A 202 15.64 37.39 -4.81
C SER A 202 14.20 37.02 -5.20
N ALA A 203 13.62 37.75 -6.16
CA ALA A 203 12.24 37.56 -6.62
C ALA A 203 11.90 36.08 -6.89
N TRP A 204 12.83 35.35 -7.52
CA TRP A 204 12.70 33.90 -7.77
C TRP A 204 12.48 33.07 -6.51
N TRP A 205 13.09 33.41 -5.35
CA TRP A 205 12.91 32.65 -4.11
C TRP A 205 11.51 32.83 -3.57
N ASN A 206 10.97 34.05 -3.58
CA ASN A 206 9.61 34.31 -3.12
C ASN A 206 8.57 33.61 -4.02
N ASP A 207 8.78 33.63 -5.34
CA ASP A 207 7.95 32.89 -6.28
C ASP A 207 8.04 31.37 -6.05
N TRP A 208 9.25 30.84 -5.87
CA TRP A 208 9.46 29.42 -5.57
C TRP A 208 8.82 29.02 -4.23
N GLU A 209 9.01 29.79 -3.16
CA GLU A 209 8.46 29.53 -1.82
C GLU A 209 6.92 29.50 -1.86
N SER A 210 6.30 30.46 -2.56
CA SER A 210 4.84 30.49 -2.74
C SER A 210 4.34 29.23 -3.46
N ARG A 211 4.95 28.87 -4.60
CA ARG A 211 4.56 27.68 -5.37
C ARG A 211 4.84 26.39 -4.59
N ALA A 212 5.96 26.34 -3.87
CA ALA A 212 6.33 25.22 -3.03
C ALA A 212 5.28 24.98 -1.95
N PHE A 213 4.77 26.04 -1.33
CA PHE A 213 3.77 25.94 -0.28
C PHE A 213 2.43 25.42 -0.82
N GLU A 214 2.01 25.89 -1.98
CA GLU A 214 0.83 25.39 -2.68
C GLU A 214 0.96 23.90 -3.03
N GLU A 215 2.12 23.48 -3.57
CA GLU A 215 2.36 22.08 -3.91
C GLU A 215 2.41 21.21 -2.64
N LEU A 216 3.04 21.66 -1.56
CA LEU A 216 3.14 20.91 -0.31
C LEU A 216 1.78 20.70 0.38
N ASP A 217 0.84 21.63 0.21
CA ASP A 217 -0.54 21.44 0.72
C ASP A 217 -1.29 20.33 -0.01
N LYS A 218 -0.99 20.12 -1.30
CA LYS A 218 -1.57 19.04 -2.08
C LYS A 218 -0.84 17.73 -1.86
N ARG A 219 0.49 17.78 -2.00
CA ARG A 219 1.40 16.63 -2.01
C ARG A 219 2.56 16.94 -1.06
N PRO A 220 2.57 16.42 0.17
CA PRO A 220 3.61 16.70 1.15
C PRO A 220 4.91 15.91 0.89
N GLY A 221 5.35 15.90 -0.36
CA GLY A 221 6.56 15.27 -0.86
C GLY A 221 7.56 16.31 -1.39
N THR A 222 8.86 16.09 -1.13
CA THR A 222 9.93 17.01 -1.56
C THR A 222 10.35 16.81 -3.01
N GLY A 223 10.04 15.65 -3.61
CA GLY A 223 10.50 15.31 -4.96
C GLY A 223 10.03 16.28 -6.05
N VAL A 224 8.84 16.88 -5.91
CA VAL A 224 8.31 17.83 -6.90
C VAL A 224 8.90 19.22 -6.71
N VAL A 225 8.89 19.73 -5.48
CA VAL A 225 9.29 21.10 -5.12
C VAL A 225 10.76 21.39 -5.44
N PHE A 226 11.62 20.38 -5.33
CA PHE A 226 13.05 20.47 -5.66
C PHE A 226 13.41 19.89 -7.03
N SER A 227 12.42 19.52 -7.85
CA SER A 227 12.71 19.04 -9.20
C SER A 227 13.29 20.16 -10.08
N PRO A 228 14.21 19.87 -11.01
CA PRO A 228 14.82 20.88 -11.88
C PRO A 228 13.78 21.70 -12.65
N GLY A 229 12.73 21.03 -13.15
CA GLY A 229 11.63 21.69 -13.87
C GLY A 229 10.78 22.60 -12.99
N PHE A 230 10.59 22.26 -11.70
CA PHE A 230 9.86 23.10 -10.76
C PHE A 230 10.65 24.37 -10.44
N VAL A 231 11.93 24.22 -10.08
CA VAL A 231 12.81 25.33 -9.72
C VAL A 231 13.06 26.26 -10.91
N ALA A 232 13.25 25.72 -12.12
CA ALA A 232 13.48 26.51 -13.33
C ALA A 232 12.31 27.45 -13.70
N ARG A 233 11.08 27.15 -13.27
CA ARG A 233 9.93 28.05 -13.48
C ARG A 233 10.05 29.32 -12.66
N SER A 234 10.56 29.21 -11.45
CA SER A 234 10.74 30.35 -10.55
C SER A 234 11.99 31.15 -10.88
N ALA A 235 13.03 30.51 -11.45
CA ALA A 235 14.22 31.22 -11.95
C ALA A 235 13.94 32.20 -13.10
N LYS A 236 12.74 32.16 -13.72
CA LYS A 236 12.30 33.09 -14.77
C LYS A 236 11.52 34.30 -14.24
N ALA A 237 11.19 34.32 -12.95
CA ALA A 237 10.47 35.40 -12.27
C ALA A 237 11.45 36.48 -11.76
#